data_AF-X1SHV9-F1
#
_entry.id   AF-X1SHV9-F1
#
_cell.length_a   1.000
_cell.length_b   1.000
_cell.length_c   1.000
_cell.angle_alpha   90.00
_cell.angle_beta   90.00
_cell.angle_gamma   90.00
#
_symmetry.space_group_name_H-M   'P 1'
#
loop_
_entity.id
_entity.type
_entity.pdbx_description
1 polymer ?
#
loop_
_entity_poly.entity_id
_entity_poly.type
_entity_poly.pdbx_seq_one_letter_code
_entity_poly.pdbx_strand_id
1 'polypeptide(L)'
;SFALNGHYRNKPDNVIKEIAETNGYIGICCIPQFLGRGGDIISLLDHIDYVAKKFGVDHVAIGTDFGIQSQYAENEWRKVPEMSLQRKPWRSLWPQNPYSKPLDDATQNKGKESLIWTNWPLFTVGLVQRGYTDDEIQKIIGGNVIRVLKETGN
;
A
#
# COMPACT_ATOMS: atom_id res chain seq x y z
N SER A 1 -3.43 -0.68 -7.44
CA SER A 1 -3.99 -0.45 -8.79
C SER A 1 -5.47 -0.84 -8.82
N PHE A 2 -6.35 0.00 -9.37
CA PHE A 2 -7.79 -0.30 -9.45
C PHE A 2 -8.09 -1.49 -10.35
N ALA A 3 -7.25 -1.74 -11.36
CA ALA A 3 -7.43 -2.84 -12.31
C ALA A 3 -7.38 -4.24 -11.66
N LEU A 4 -6.61 -4.40 -10.58
CA LEU A 4 -6.52 -5.67 -9.85
C LEU A 4 -7.55 -5.79 -8.72
N ASN A 5 -7.98 -4.66 -8.17
CA ASN A 5 -9.00 -4.61 -7.13
C ASN A 5 -9.75 -3.27 -7.21
N GLY A 6 -11.06 -3.32 -7.48
CA GLY A 6 -11.95 -2.16 -7.69
C GLY A 6 -12.24 -1.33 -6.42
N HIS A 7 -11.34 -1.34 -5.45
CA HIS A 7 -11.50 -0.58 -4.22
C HIS A 7 -11.38 0.93 -4.51
N TYR A 8 -12.28 1.77 -4.00
CA TYR A 8 -12.31 3.22 -4.27
C TYR A 8 -11.06 3.99 -3.79
N ARG A 9 -10.23 3.37 -2.93
CA ARG A 9 -8.92 3.91 -2.56
C ARG A 9 -7.83 3.64 -3.60
N ASN A 10 -8.03 2.64 -4.45
CA ASN A 10 -7.16 2.37 -5.58
C ASN A 10 -7.40 3.36 -6.71
N LYS A 11 -6.34 3.65 -7.46
CA LYS A 11 -6.36 4.63 -8.55
C LYS A 11 -6.58 3.94 -9.89
N PRO A 12 -7.46 4.49 -10.76
CA PRO A 12 -7.60 4.03 -12.13
C PRO A 12 -6.33 4.35 -12.93
N ASP A 13 -6.15 3.64 -14.04
CA ASP A 13 -4.91 3.70 -14.82
C ASP A 13 -4.61 5.09 -15.39
N ASN A 14 -5.65 5.88 -15.74
CA ASN A 14 -5.45 7.24 -16.24
C ASN A 14 -4.81 8.14 -15.19
N VAL A 15 -5.20 8.01 -13.92
CA VAL A 15 -4.59 8.77 -12.81
C VAL A 15 -3.16 8.31 -12.55
N ILE A 16 -2.90 7.00 -12.62
CA ILE A 16 -1.53 6.47 -12.46
C ILE A 16 -0.62 6.97 -13.60
N LYS A 17 -1.15 7.00 -14.83
CA LYS A 17 -0.46 7.53 -16.00
C LYS A 17 -0.08 9.00 -15.81
N GLU A 18 -1.01 9.85 -15.38
CA GLU A 18 -0.74 11.29 -15.12
C GLU A 18 0.36 11.49 -14.06
N ILE A 19 0.39 10.64 -13.03
CA ILE A 19 1.46 10.67 -12.02
C ILE A 19 2.81 10.28 -12.64
N ALA A 20 2.84 9.25 -13.48
CA ALA A 20 4.07 8.81 -14.15
C ALA A 20 4.59 9.87 -15.14
N GLU A 21 3.68 10.53 -15.90
CA GLU A 21 4.02 11.59 -16.85
C GLU A 21 4.61 12.84 -16.19
N THR A 22 4.26 13.10 -14.93
CA THR A 22 4.88 14.16 -14.11
C THR A 22 6.14 13.70 -13.37
N ASN A 23 6.70 12.54 -13.76
CA ASN A 23 7.86 11.91 -13.14
C ASN A 23 7.68 11.53 -11.66
N GLY A 24 6.43 11.43 -11.19
CA GLY A 24 6.09 11.02 -9.84
C GLY A 24 6.29 9.53 -9.57
N TYR A 25 5.81 9.05 -8.42
CA TYR A 25 5.78 7.63 -8.09
C TYR A 25 4.45 7.24 -7.44
N ILE A 26 4.16 5.94 -7.42
CA ILE A 26 2.99 5.33 -6.81
C ILE A 26 3.46 4.36 -5.71
N GLY A 27 3.18 4.70 -4.46
CA GLY A 27 3.37 3.80 -3.32
C GLY A 27 2.28 2.75 -3.24
N ILE A 28 2.64 1.47 -3.36
CA ILE A 28 1.70 0.36 -3.18
C ILE A 28 1.43 0.16 -1.68
N CYS A 29 0.16 0.25 -1.30
CA CYS A 29 -0.29 0.25 0.09
C CYS A 29 -0.41 -1.18 0.67
N CYS A 30 0.12 -1.42 1.87
CA CYS A 30 0.09 -2.72 2.54
C CYS A 30 -1.21 -2.95 3.35
N ILE A 31 -2.35 -2.58 2.80
CA ILE A 31 -3.68 -2.81 3.40
C ILE A 31 -4.38 -3.94 2.64
N PRO A 32 -4.66 -5.10 3.28
CA PRO A 32 -5.27 -6.27 2.61
C PRO A 32 -6.52 -5.94 1.80
N GLN A 33 -7.40 -5.11 2.36
CA GLN A 33 -8.66 -4.71 1.74
C GLN A 33 -8.45 -3.94 0.43
N PHE A 34 -7.32 -3.23 0.28
CA PHE A 34 -6.98 -2.48 -0.92
C PHE A 34 -6.28 -3.36 -1.95
N LEU A 35 -5.59 -4.41 -1.51
CA LEU A 35 -4.94 -5.38 -2.38
C LEU A 35 -5.96 -6.37 -2.99
N GLY A 36 -7.00 -6.73 -2.25
CA GLY A 36 -7.97 -7.74 -2.68
C GLY A 36 -7.35 -9.14 -2.75
N ARG A 37 -8.08 -10.10 -3.33
CA ARG A 37 -7.68 -11.52 -3.41
C ARG A 37 -7.34 -12.09 -2.02
N GLY A 38 -6.07 -12.45 -1.78
CA GLY A 38 -5.59 -12.94 -0.48
C GLY A 38 -5.22 -11.82 0.50
N GLY A 39 -5.10 -10.58 0.03
CA GLY A 39 -4.74 -9.44 0.86
C GLY A 39 -3.35 -9.58 1.50
N ASP A 40 -2.48 -10.38 0.89
CA ASP A 40 -1.19 -10.83 1.40
C ASP A 40 -0.01 -10.25 0.60
N ILE A 41 1.21 -10.65 0.95
CA ILE A 41 2.44 -10.27 0.23
C ILE A 41 2.39 -10.62 -1.26
N ILE A 42 1.75 -11.72 -1.66
CA ILE A 42 1.62 -12.08 -3.07
C ILE A 42 0.72 -11.08 -3.79
N SER A 43 -0.39 -10.70 -3.17
CA SER A 43 -1.29 -9.67 -3.67
C SER A 43 -0.60 -8.30 -3.75
N LEU A 44 0.25 -7.96 -2.77
CA LEU A 44 1.11 -6.76 -2.81
C LEU A 44 2.03 -6.75 -4.02
N LEU A 45 2.76 -7.85 -4.22
CA LEU A 45 3.68 -7.98 -5.33
C LEU A 45 2.92 -7.95 -6.67
N ASP A 46 1.72 -8.53 -6.79
CA ASP A 46 0.88 -8.43 -8.00
C ASP A 46 0.60 -6.97 -8.37
N HIS A 47 0.35 -6.12 -7.38
CA HIS A 47 0.19 -4.70 -7.62
C HIS A 47 1.49 -4.00 -8.03
N ILE A 48 2.64 -4.38 -7.46
CA ILE A 48 3.95 -3.86 -7.88
C ILE A 48 4.21 -4.23 -9.34
N ASP A 49 4.05 -5.51 -9.69
CA ASP A 49 4.19 -6.02 -11.06
C ASP A 49 3.31 -5.26 -12.04
N TYR A 50 2.04 -5.09 -11.70
CA TYR A 50 1.09 -4.42 -12.57
C TYR A 50 1.55 -2.99 -12.89
N VAL A 51 1.96 -2.23 -11.86
CA VAL A 51 2.36 -0.84 -12.06
C VAL A 51 3.70 -0.76 -12.78
N ALA A 52 4.68 -1.59 -12.39
CA ALA A 52 5.99 -1.61 -13.03
C ALA A 52 5.92 -1.97 -14.51
N LYS A 53 5.17 -3.02 -14.87
CA LYS A 53 5.01 -3.48 -16.26
C LYS A 53 4.28 -2.47 -17.13
N LYS A 54 3.30 -1.75 -16.57
CA LYS A 54 2.42 -0.86 -17.35
C LYS A 54 2.90 0.58 -17.41
N PHE A 55 3.53 1.07 -16.36
CA PHE A 55 3.91 2.48 -16.21
C PHE A 55 5.41 2.70 -16.02
N GLY A 56 6.19 1.62 -15.89
CA GLY A 56 7.64 1.70 -15.69
C GLY A 56 8.04 1.58 -14.22
N VAL A 57 9.16 0.91 -13.99
CA VAL A 57 9.71 0.65 -12.64
C VAL A 57 10.11 1.92 -11.89
N ASP A 58 10.44 3.00 -12.61
CA ASP A 58 10.84 4.30 -12.05
C ASP A 58 9.70 5.03 -11.31
N HIS A 59 8.47 4.52 -11.43
CA HIS A 59 7.27 5.12 -10.84
C HIS A 59 6.62 4.24 -9.77
N VAL A 60 7.33 3.20 -9.29
CA VAL A 60 6.79 2.28 -8.27
C VAL A 60 7.53 2.44 -6.96
N ALA A 61 6.79 2.45 -5.85
CA ALA A 61 7.34 2.41 -4.51
C ALA A 61 6.47 1.54 -3.58
N ILE A 62 6.92 1.32 -2.35
CA ILE A 62 6.15 0.64 -1.31
C ILE A 62 5.75 1.67 -0.25
N GLY A 63 4.46 1.72 0.10
CA GLY A 63 3.93 2.59 1.16
C GLY A 63 3.17 1.77 2.18
N THR A 64 3.82 1.35 3.27
CA THR A 64 3.23 0.35 4.20
C THR A 64 1.92 0.78 4.84
N ASP A 65 1.70 2.09 5.01
CA ASP A 65 0.59 2.62 5.82
C ASP A 65 0.57 2.01 7.23
N PHE A 66 1.78 1.73 7.75
CA PHE A 66 2.01 1.15 9.07
C PHE A 66 2.69 2.20 9.97
N GLY A 67 2.08 2.47 11.12
CA GLY A 67 2.67 3.30 12.17
C GLY A 67 3.25 2.44 13.28
N ILE A 68 4.42 2.83 13.81
CA ILE A 68 4.96 2.20 15.02
C ILE A 68 4.00 2.48 16.17
N GLN A 69 3.50 1.42 16.79
CA GLN A 69 2.73 1.52 18.02
C GLN A 69 3.62 1.17 19.22
N SER A 70 3.67 2.07 20.19
CA SER A 70 4.39 1.82 21.44
C SER A 70 3.78 0.64 22.18
N GLN A 71 4.61 -0.19 22.81
CA GLN A 71 4.15 -1.23 23.74
C GLN A 71 3.37 -0.67 24.93
N TYR A 72 3.56 0.62 25.25
CA TYR A 72 2.81 1.33 26.29
C TYR A 72 1.54 1.99 25.77
N ALA A 73 1.25 1.91 24.47
CA ALA A 73 0.14 2.64 23.86
C ALA A 73 -1.18 2.36 24.58
N GLU A 74 -1.48 1.11 24.94
CA GLU A 74 -2.71 0.77 25.67
C GLU A 74 -2.81 1.47 27.04
N ASN A 75 -1.69 1.53 27.77
CA ASN A 75 -1.64 2.22 29.06
C ASN A 75 -1.82 3.73 28.91
N GLU A 76 -1.26 4.32 27.87
CA GLU A 76 -1.44 5.75 27.56
C GLU A 76 -2.86 6.04 27.07
N TRP A 77 -3.44 5.17 26.23
CA TRP A 77 -4.83 5.30 25.76
C TRP A 77 -5.84 5.24 26.89
N ARG A 78 -5.61 4.42 27.93
CA ARG A 78 -6.47 4.37 29.13
C ARG A 78 -6.51 5.69 29.91
N LYS A 79 -5.49 6.55 29.80
CA LYS A 79 -5.46 7.86 30.46
C LYS A 79 -6.24 8.92 29.70
N VAL A 80 -6.55 8.68 28.43
CA VAL A 80 -7.32 9.60 27.59
C VAL A 80 -8.80 9.49 28.00
N PRO A 81 -9.45 10.60 28.41
CA PRO A 81 -10.89 10.58 28.70
C PRO A 81 -11.68 10.07 27.49
N GLU A 82 -12.76 9.34 27.72
CA GLU A 82 -13.69 8.98 26.65
C GLU A 82 -14.17 10.24 25.93
N MET A 83 -13.72 10.43 24.70
CA MET A 83 -14.30 11.44 23.84
C MET A 83 -15.65 10.93 23.37
N SER A 84 -16.71 11.75 23.52
CA SER A 84 -18.03 11.46 22.96
C SER A 84 -17.98 11.55 21.43
N LEU A 85 -17.48 10.51 20.77
CA LEU A 85 -17.44 10.42 19.32
C LEU A 85 -18.84 10.11 18.79
N GLN A 86 -19.68 11.14 18.63
CA GLN A 86 -20.93 11.06 17.86
C GLN A 86 -20.73 11.20 16.34
N ARG A 87 -19.50 11.45 15.88
CA ARG A 87 -19.23 11.61 14.44
C ARG A 87 -19.11 10.24 13.80
N LYS A 88 -19.88 10.02 12.73
CA LYS A 88 -19.70 8.85 11.88
C LYS A 88 -18.24 8.80 11.41
N PRO A 89 -17.60 7.61 11.39
CA PRO A 89 -16.24 7.48 10.89
C PRO A 89 -16.19 7.99 9.45
N TRP A 90 -15.08 8.59 9.03
CA TRP A 90 -14.91 9.13 7.67
C TRP A 90 -15.21 8.10 6.57
N ARG A 91 -14.99 6.81 6.87
CA ARG A 91 -15.32 5.66 6.02
C ARG A 91 -16.81 5.54 5.69
N SER A 92 -17.69 6.13 6.50
CA SER A 92 -19.13 6.19 6.22
C SER A 92 -19.48 7.02 4.98
N LEU A 93 -18.54 7.83 4.49
CA LEU A 93 -18.66 8.58 3.23
C LEU A 93 -18.31 7.73 2.00
N TRP A 94 -17.86 6.49 2.19
CA TRP A 94 -17.56 5.60 1.08
C TRP A 94 -18.83 5.13 0.36
N PRO A 95 -18.75 4.87 -0.96
CA PRO A 95 -19.86 4.28 -1.68
C PRO A 95 -20.29 2.96 -1.04
N GLN A 96 -21.59 2.80 -0.83
CA GLN A 96 -22.16 1.60 -0.17
C GLN A 96 -22.07 0.34 -1.04
N ASN A 97 -21.86 0.51 -2.35
CA ASN A 97 -21.63 -0.58 -3.29
C ASN A 97 -20.16 -0.56 -3.74
N PRO A 98 -19.25 -1.25 -3.03
CA PRO A 98 -17.86 -1.30 -3.43
C PRO A 98 -17.74 -2.18 -4.69
N TYR A 99 -17.01 -1.72 -5.72
CA TYR A 99 -16.69 -2.54 -6.91
C TYR A 99 -15.80 -3.76 -6.56
N SER A 100 -15.32 -3.83 -5.32
CA SER A 100 -14.57 -4.96 -4.75
C SER A 100 -15.35 -5.57 -3.59
N LYS A 101 -15.43 -6.90 -3.54
CA LYS A 101 -15.99 -7.61 -2.38
C LYS A 101 -15.11 -7.36 -1.14
N PRO A 102 -15.69 -7.03 0.04
CA PRO A 102 -14.96 -7.03 1.29
C PRO A 102 -14.26 -8.37 1.53
N LEU A 103 -13.03 -8.35 2.04
CA LEU A 103 -12.38 -9.57 2.51
C LEU A 103 -13.01 -9.95 3.85
N ASP A 104 -13.21 -11.25 4.11
CA ASP A 104 -13.60 -11.69 5.44
C ASP A 104 -12.48 -11.42 6.47
N ASP A 105 -12.85 -11.36 7.75
CA ASP A 105 -11.92 -10.99 8.82
C ASP A 105 -10.73 -11.95 8.93
N ALA A 106 -10.94 -13.25 8.68
CA ALA A 106 -9.88 -14.24 8.76
C ALA A 106 -8.85 -14.03 7.64
N THR A 107 -9.30 -13.81 6.41
CA THR A 107 -8.45 -13.48 5.26
C THR A 107 -7.69 -12.18 5.50
N GLN A 108 -8.36 -11.14 6.01
CA GLN A 108 -7.71 -9.88 6.34
C GLN A 108 -6.60 -10.05 7.39
N ASN A 109 -6.85 -10.81 8.46
CA ASN A 109 -5.88 -10.99 9.53
C ASN A 109 -4.65 -11.77 9.06
N LYS A 110 -4.85 -12.86 8.32
CA LYS A 110 -3.75 -13.63 7.73
C LYS A 110 -2.94 -12.79 6.73
N GLY A 111 -3.62 -12.00 5.89
CA GLY A 111 -2.97 -11.08 4.96
C GLY A 111 -2.09 -10.05 5.69
N LYS A 112 -2.60 -9.44 6.77
CA LYS A 112 -1.85 -8.48 7.60
C LYS A 112 -0.56 -9.07 8.16
N GLU A 113 -0.58 -10.30 8.66
CA GLU A 113 0.60 -10.96 9.21
C GLU A 113 1.74 -11.06 8.19
N SER A 114 1.43 -11.27 6.90
CA SER A 114 2.45 -11.29 5.85
C SER A 114 3.01 -9.91 5.49
N LEU A 115 2.25 -8.85 5.78
CA LEU A 115 2.52 -7.46 5.36
C LEU A 115 3.14 -6.58 6.46
N ILE A 116 3.33 -7.13 7.67
CA ILE A 116 3.95 -6.38 8.78
C ILE A 116 5.35 -5.91 8.44
N TRP A 117 5.76 -4.78 9.02
CA TRP A 117 7.04 -4.14 8.70
C TRP A 117 8.27 -5.02 8.95
N THR A 118 8.22 -5.98 9.89
CA THR A 118 9.32 -6.92 10.13
C THR A 118 9.55 -7.88 8.96
N ASN A 119 8.54 -8.06 8.10
CA ASN A 119 8.64 -8.88 6.89
C ASN A 119 9.20 -8.11 5.69
N TRP A 120 9.69 -6.88 5.86
CA TRP A 120 10.29 -6.09 4.78
C TRP A 120 11.33 -6.86 3.94
N PRO A 121 12.22 -7.70 4.52
CA PRO A 121 13.12 -8.52 3.71
C PRO A 121 12.40 -9.48 2.76
N LEU A 122 11.23 -9.99 3.13
CA LEU A 122 10.43 -10.90 2.28
C LEU A 122 9.88 -10.20 1.04
N PHE A 123 9.66 -8.88 1.10
CA PHE A 123 9.21 -8.12 -0.06
C PHE A 123 10.31 -8.13 -1.13
N THR A 124 11.56 -7.94 -0.69
CA THR A 124 12.75 -8.02 -1.55
C THR A 124 12.92 -9.42 -2.11
N VAL A 125 12.79 -10.47 -1.29
CA VAL A 125 12.83 -11.87 -1.76
C VAL A 125 11.78 -12.12 -2.83
N GLY A 126 10.55 -11.62 -2.62
CA GLY A 126 9.47 -11.73 -3.61
C GLY A 126 9.79 -11.03 -4.93
N LEU A 127 10.42 -9.86 -4.90
CA LEU A 127 10.86 -9.17 -6.11
C LEU A 127 11.96 -9.94 -6.85
N VAL A 128 12.94 -10.48 -6.13
CA VAL A 128 13.99 -11.35 -6.72
C VAL A 128 13.36 -12.58 -7.38
N GLN A 129 12.42 -13.24 -6.70
CA GLN A 129 11.72 -14.41 -7.24
C GLN A 129 10.88 -14.09 -8.49
N ARG A 130 10.47 -12.83 -8.67
CA ARG A 130 9.74 -12.34 -9.85
C ARG A 130 10.66 -11.87 -10.98
N GLY A 131 11.97 -11.94 -10.79
CA GLY A 131 12.97 -11.64 -11.82
C GLY A 131 13.31 -10.15 -11.95
N TYR A 132 13.01 -9.34 -10.94
CA TYR A 132 13.50 -7.96 -10.90
C TYR A 132 15.02 -7.95 -10.71
N THR A 133 15.69 -7.07 -11.43
CA THR A 133 17.13 -6.81 -11.27
C THR A 133 17.41 -6.05 -9.97
N ASP A 134 18.66 -6.13 -9.49
CA ASP A 134 19.07 -5.40 -8.28
C ASP A 134 18.81 -3.89 -8.41
N ASP A 135 19.07 -3.30 -9.57
CA ASP A 135 18.82 -1.88 -9.85
C ASP A 135 17.32 -1.52 -9.76
N GLU A 136 16.45 -2.38 -10.29
CA GLU A 136 15.00 -2.21 -10.20
C GLU A 136 14.49 -2.36 -8.76
N ILE A 137 15.04 -3.33 -8.02
CA ILE A 137 14.70 -3.53 -6.61
C ILE A 137 15.08 -2.29 -5.80
N GLN A 138 16.30 -1.76 -5.98
CA GLN A 138 16.75 -0.53 -5.30
C GLN A 138 15.82 0.66 -5.58
N LYS A 139 15.34 0.79 -6.82
CA LYS A 139 14.34 1.80 -7.18
C LYS A 139 13.03 1.62 -6.42
N ILE A 140 12.47 0.40 -6.41
CA ILE A 140 11.17 0.07 -5.80
C ILE A 140 11.20 0.24 -4.28
N ILE A 141 12.25 -0.23 -3.60
CA ILE A 141 12.31 -0.22 -2.12
C ILE A 141 12.58 1.17 -1.52
N GLY A 142 12.98 2.16 -2.34
CA GLY A 142 13.16 3.52 -1.85
C GLY A 142 13.80 4.51 -2.83
N GLY A 143 14.55 4.04 -3.84
CA GLY A 143 15.25 4.90 -4.79
C GLY A 143 14.33 5.90 -5.51
N ASN A 144 13.13 5.46 -5.92
CA ASN A 144 12.15 6.34 -6.57
C ASN A 144 11.59 7.42 -5.64
N VAL A 145 11.43 7.10 -4.35
CA VAL A 145 10.99 8.08 -3.35
C VAL A 145 12.07 9.15 -3.17
N ILE A 146 13.34 8.74 -3.04
CA ILE A 146 14.48 9.64 -2.90
C ILE A 146 14.64 10.53 -4.14
N ARG A 147 14.45 9.97 -5.34
CA ARG A 147 14.50 10.69 -6.61
C ARG A 147 13.48 11.83 -6.62
N VAL A 148 12.20 11.54 -6.37
CA VAL A 148 11.13 12.55 -6.36
C VAL A 148 11.36 13.60 -5.28
N LEU A 149 11.79 13.21 -4.07
CA LEU A 149 12.09 14.16 -2.99
C LEU A 149 13.17 15.18 -3.40
N LYS A 150 14.22 14.74 -4.09
CA LYS A 150 15.29 15.62 -4.60
C LYS A 150 14.80 16.57 -5.68
N GLU A 151 13.91 16.12 -6.56
CA GLU A 151 13.33 16.96 -7.63
C GLU A 151 12.41 18.06 -7.06
N THR A 152 11.69 17.78 -5.97
CA THR A 152 10.76 18.73 -5.34
C THR A 152 11.39 19.67 -4.31
N GLY A 153 12.62 19.39 -3.89
CA GLY A 153 13.32 20.15 -2.84
C GLY A 153 14.15 21.33 -3.34
N ASN A 154 14.19 21.55 -4.65
CA ASN A 154 14.80 22.71 -5.32
C ASN A 154 13.73 23.73 -5.70
#